data_AF-A0A2C9L7V1-F1
#
_entry.id   AF-A0A2C9L7V1-F1
#
_cell.length_a   1.000
_cell.length_b   1.000
_cell.length_c   1.000
_cell.angle_alpha   90.00
_cell.angle_beta   90.00
_cell.angle_gamma   90.00
#
_symmetry.space_group_name_H-M   'P 1'
#
loop_
_entity.id
_entity.type
_entity.pdbx_description
1 polymer ?
#
loop_
_entity_poly.entity_id
_entity_poly.type
_entity_poly.pdbx_seq_one_letter_code
_entity_poly.pdbx_strand_id
1 'polypeptide(L)'
;MLSPYQLPFCEAFDLHTESVSCKHVYPTASKAVSMTVPVKHLKAVGCIPLSKLCDSAVFGLSLIVLPTSCWKLDWEEIERNHSHYTCLCNELLTKDVALLTKLVYPSVGSQPKEWSSSRTSQAIKPSGYFVLMPSENRYKTFELQFQFKVESILVKSVISRELLIPFIAAPSEEKLDEVAKMRVQSSLSMVETIEDFNPLYHESGLWDALKHISLPKSAVDRALINRKKAVLLQNKPNSWVQAFNPPASKSSK
;
A
#
# COMPACT_ATOMS: atom_id res chain seq x y z
N MET A 1 -2.52 -19.22 2.06
CA MET A 1 -2.22 -18.66 0.72
C MET A 1 -0.74 -18.32 0.68
N LEU A 2 -0.05 -18.59 -0.43
CA LEU A 2 1.32 -18.14 -0.66
C LEU A 2 1.33 -16.62 -0.91
N SER A 3 2.27 -15.90 -0.30
CA SER A 3 2.41 -14.45 -0.51
C SER A 3 2.92 -14.16 -1.92
N PRO A 4 2.17 -13.46 -2.79
CA PRO A 4 2.60 -13.20 -4.15
C PRO A 4 3.87 -12.35 -4.24
N TYR A 5 4.14 -11.51 -3.23
CA TYR A 5 5.34 -10.68 -3.14
C TYR A 5 6.65 -11.47 -3.09
N GLN A 6 6.59 -12.75 -2.75
CA GLN A 6 7.76 -13.64 -2.67
C GLN A 6 8.04 -14.36 -4.01
N LEU A 7 7.20 -14.15 -5.02
CA LEU A 7 7.31 -14.84 -6.31
C LEU A 7 8.02 -13.97 -7.36
N PRO A 8 8.81 -14.57 -8.28
CA PRO A 8 9.49 -13.86 -9.37
C PRO A 8 8.56 -13.09 -10.34
N PHE A 9 7.25 -13.34 -10.28
CA PHE A 9 6.23 -12.75 -11.15
C PHE A 9 5.12 -12.06 -10.35
N CYS A 10 5.45 -11.49 -9.18
CA CYS A 10 4.49 -10.84 -8.28
C CYS A 10 3.59 -9.79 -8.97
N GLU A 11 4.13 -9.04 -9.94
CA GLU A 11 3.41 -8.03 -10.73
C GLU A 11 2.21 -8.61 -11.50
N ALA A 12 2.25 -9.90 -11.83
CA ALA A 12 1.14 -10.57 -12.51
C ALA A 12 -0.08 -10.69 -11.59
N PHE A 13 0.14 -10.78 -10.28
CA PHE A 13 -0.87 -11.13 -9.28
C PHE A 13 -1.26 -9.98 -8.36
N ASP A 14 -0.46 -8.90 -8.28
CA ASP A 14 -0.74 -7.79 -7.37
C ASP A 14 -0.80 -6.43 -8.06
N LEU A 15 -1.80 -5.62 -7.70
CA LEU A 15 -1.95 -4.24 -8.15
C LEU A 15 -1.08 -3.34 -7.28
N HIS A 16 0.23 -3.34 -7.53
CA HIS A 16 1.17 -2.48 -6.79
C HIS A 16 0.72 -1.02 -6.78
N THR A 17 0.42 -0.49 -5.60
CA THR A 17 0.22 0.94 -5.34
C THR A 17 1.49 1.65 -4.92
N GLU A 18 2.47 0.90 -4.41
CA GLU A 18 3.73 1.46 -3.93
C GLU A 18 4.76 1.48 -5.04
N SER A 19 5.37 2.64 -5.25
CA SER A 19 6.52 2.77 -6.14
C SER A 19 7.68 1.99 -5.57
N VAL A 20 8.28 1.10 -6.37
CA VAL A 20 9.33 0.13 -5.99
C VAL A 20 10.67 0.79 -5.59
N SER A 21 10.68 2.06 -5.20
CA SER A 21 11.89 2.78 -4.81
C SER A 21 11.70 3.62 -3.53
N CYS A 22 11.02 3.08 -2.52
CA CYS A 22 11.25 3.53 -1.14
C CYS A 22 12.40 2.71 -0.53
N LYS A 23 13.61 2.84 -1.10
CA LYS A 23 14.81 2.68 -0.25
C LYS A 23 14.71 3.78 0.81
N HIS A 24 14.99 3.43 2.05
CA HIS A 24 14.79 4.16 3.30
C HIS A 24 15.57 5.51 3.43
N VAL A 25 15.71 6.26 2.35
CA VAL A 25 16.42 7.53 2.23
C VAL A 25 15.57 8.43 1.35
N TYR A 26 15.18 9.58 1.88
CA TYR A 26 14.50 10.66 1.15
C TYR A 26 15.03 10.75 -0.29
N PRO A 27 14.21 10.50 -1.32
CA PRO A 27 14.67 10.67 -2.68
C PRO A 27 14.99 12.15 -2.88
N THR A 28 16.22 12.43 -3.30
CA THR A 28 16.60 13.75 -3.82
C THR A 28 15.67 14.08 -4.99
N ALA A 29 15.22 15.33 -5.13
CA ALA A 29 14.21 15.77 -6.11
C ALA A 29 14.47 15.28 -7.55
N SER A 30 15.73 15.02 -7.90
CA SER A 30 16.17 14.48 -9.19
C SER A 30 15.71 13.03 -9.49
N LYS A 31 15.35 12.22 -8.49
CA LYS A 31 14.90 10.81 -8.68
C LYS A 31 13.38 10.66 -8.80
N ALA A 32 12.61 11.67 -8.40
CA ALA A 32 11.14 11.66 -8.51
C ALA A 32 10.66 11.65 -9.98
N VAL A 33 11.50 12.11 -10.91
CA VAL A 33 11.20 12.19 -12.35
C VAL A 33 11.17 10.81 -13.04
N SER A 34 11.65 9.74 -12.39
CA SER A 34 11.71 8.38 -12.95
C SER A 34 10.66 7.41 -12.42
N MET A 35 9.67 7.90 -11.67
CA MET A 35 8.57 7.07 -11.16
C MET A 35 7.67 6.64 -12.32
N THR A 36 7.98 5.49 -12.91
CA THR A 36 7.13 4.84 -13.90
C THR A 36 6.07 4.03 -13.16
N VAL A 37 4.81 4.43 -13.30
CA VAL A 37 3.68 3.63 -12.80
C VAL A 37 3.46 2.48 -13.79
N PRO A 38 3.44 1.21 -13.33
CA PRO A 38 3.26 0.08 -14.24
C PRO A 38 1.87 0.13 -14.87
N VAL A 39 1.82 0.16 -16.22
CA VAL A 39 0.56 0.07 -16.96
C VAL A 39 0.15 -1.39 -17.09
N LYS A 40 -1.06 -1.72 -16.64
CA LYS A 40 -1.62 -3.07 -16.76
C LYS A 40 -2.74 -3.10 -17.80
N HIS A 41 -2.64 -4.05 -18.72
CA HIS A 41 -3.69 -4.30 -19.69
C HIS A 41 -4.56 -5.46 -19.21
N LEU A 42 -5.81 -5.15 -18.88
CA LEU A 42 -6.78 -6.12 -18.41
C LEU A 42 -7.77 -6.42 -19.54
N LYS A 43 -7.98 -7.70 -19.83
CA LYS A 43 -9.00 -8.15 -20.78
C LYS A 43 -10.17 -8.77 -20.03
N ALA A 44 -11.39 -8.33 -20.32
CA ALA A 44 -12.60 -8.96 -19.82
C ALA A 44 -12.69 -10.43 -20.30
N VAL A 45 -12.91 -11.34 -19.35
CA VAL A 45 -13.04 -12.79 -19.60
C VAL A 45 -14.46 -13.27 -19.34
N GLY A 46 -15.17 -12.65 -18.39
CA GLY A 46 -16.56 -13.00 -18.11
C GLY A 46 -17.12 -12.20 -16.94
N CYS A 47 -18.38 -12.44 -16.60
CA CYS A 47 -19.04 -11.86 -15.43
C CYS A 47 -19.33 -12.95 -14.40
N ILE A 48 -19.19 -12.61 -13.12
CA ILE A 48 -19.44 -13.50 -11.98
C ILE A 48 -20.48 -12.82 -11.09
N PRO A 49 -21.60 -13.48 -10.73
CA PRO A 49 -22.53 -12.93 -9.74
C PRO A 49 -21.82 -12.63 -8.42
N LEU A 50 -22.10 -11.48 -7.80
CA LEU A 50 -21.44 -11.09 -6.54
C LEU A 50 -21.69 -12.11 -5.43
N SER A 51 -22.89 -12.71 -5.38
CA SER A 51 -23.25 -13.81 -4.48
C SER A 51 -22.42 -15.10 -4.65
N LYS A 52 -21.72 -15.27 -5.77
CA LYS A 52 -20.88 -16.43 -6.07
C LYS A 52 -19.38 -16.13 -5.96
N LEU A 53 -19.01 -14.87 -5.71
CA LEU A 53 -17.63 -14.50 -5.49
C LEU A 53 -17.25 -14.83 -4.04
N CYS A 54 -16.29 -15.72 -3.86
CA CYS A 54 -15.81 -16.07 -2.53
C CYS A 54 -14.81 -15.02 -2.04
N ASP A 55 -15.07 -14.40 -0.89
CA ASP A 55 -14.15 -13.41 -0.30
C ASP A 55 -12.76 -13.97 -0.06
N SER A 56 -12.65 -15.27 0.26
CA SER A 56 -11.36 -15.93 0.45
C SER A 56 -10.60 -16.19 -0.85
N ALA A 57 -11.25 -16.06 -2.02
CA ALA A 57 -10.63 -16.20 -3.33
C ALA A 57 -10.15 -14.86 -3.91
N VAL A 58 -10.41 -13.75 -3.20
CA VAL A 58 -10.01 -12.41 -3.59
C VAL A 58 -9.08 -11.85 -2.50
N PHE A 59 -8.02 -11.17 -2.89
CA PHE A 59 -6.99 -10.73 -1.93
C PHE A 59 -6.39 -9.38 -2.30
N GLY A 60 -5.60 -8.84 -1.36
CA GLY A 60 -4.92 -7.57 -1.52
C GLY A 60 -5.80 -6.36 -1.22
N LEU A 61 -5.22 -5.18 -1.39
CA LEU A 61 -5.94 -3.92 -1.23
C LEU A 61 -6.91 -3.72 -2.39
N SER A 62 -8.11 -3.24 -2.06
CA SER A 62 -9.11 -2.87 -3.07
C SER A 62 -8.80 -1.47 -3.58
N LEU A 63 -8.61 -1.32 -4.89
CA LEU A 63 -8.32 -0.03 -5.49
C LEU A 63 -9.56 0.52 -6.19
N ILE A 64 -9.74 1.84 -6.12
CA ILE A 64 -10.80 2.52 -6.86
C ILE A 64 -10.29 2.76 -8.29
N VAL A 65 -11.02 2.25 -9.26
CA VAL A 65 -10.81 2.54 -10.68
C VAL A 65 -11.52 3.83 -11.01
N LEU A 66 -10.83 4.76 -11.66
CA LEU A 66 -11.40 6.01 -12.15
C LEU A 66 -11.23 6.07 -13.68
N PRO A 67 -12.18 6.68 -14.42
CA PRO A 67 -11.98 6.97 -15.82
C PRO A 67 -10.77 7.90 -15.97
N THR A 68 -9.96 7.70 -17.01
CA THR A 68 -8.79 8.53 -17.25
C THR A 68 -9.19 9.94 -17.66
N SER A 69 -8.48 10.93 -17.09
CA SER A 69 -8.52 12.34 -17.52
C SER A 69 -7.20 12.74 -18.19
N CYS A 70 -6.52 11.79 -18.84
CA CYS A 70 -5.21 12.03 -19.43
C CYS A 70 -5.30 13.05 -20.57
N TRP A 71 -4.57 14.16 -20.43
CA TRP A 71 -4.51 15.24 -21.43
C TRP A 71 -3.95 14.83 -22.79
N LYS A 72 -3.32 13.66 -22.90
CA LYS A 72 -2.78 13.14 -24.17
C LYS A 72 -3.85 12.52 -25.07
N LEU A 73 -5.05 12.31 -24.55
CA LEU A 73 -6.21 11.85 -25.33
C LEU A 73 -7.02 13.04 -25.81
N ASP A 74 -7.68 12.88 -26.95
CA ASP A 74 -8.60 13.90 -27.46
C ASP A 74 -9.82 14.03 -26.54
N TRP A 75 -10.39 15.24 -26.46
CA TRP A 75 -11.55 15.52 -25.60
C TRP A 75 -12.73 14.57 -25.83
N GLU A 76 -13.02 14.24 -27.10
CA GLU A 76 -14.08 13.29 -27.46
C GLU A 76 -13.81 11.88 -26.91
N GLU A 77 -12.54 11.45 -26.89
CA GLU A 77 -12.15 10.16 -26.35
C GLU A 77 -12.27 10.12 -24.83
N ILE A 78 -11.91 11.20 -24.15
CA ILE A 78 -12.08 11.35 -22.69
C ILE A 78 -13.57 11.28 -22.33
N GLU A 79 -14.43 12.02 -23.03
CA GLU A 79 -15.88 12.04 -22.77
C GLU A 79 -16.51 10.66 -23.02
N ARG A 80 -16.15 10.02 -24.14
CA ARG A 80 -16.60 8.66 -24.45
C ARG A 80 -16.12 7.65 -23.40
N ASN A 81 -14.87 7.76 -22.94
CA ASN A 81 -14.35 6.91 -21.87
C ASN A 81 -15.11 7.10 -20.55
N HIS A 82 -15.43 8.35 -20.19
CA HIS A 82 -16.23 8.66 -19.01
C HIS A 82 -17.64 8.07 -19.11
N SER A 83 -18.31 8.25 -20.24
CA SER A 83 -19.63 7.67 -20.52
C SER A 83 -19.62 6.13 -20.45
N HIS A 84 -18.63 5.48 -21.08
CA HIS A 84 -18.46 4.03 -21.01
C HIS A 84 -18.24 3.53 -19.58
N TYR A 85 -17.43 4.25 -18.80
CA TYR A 85 -17.17 3.91 -17.40
C TYR A 85 -18.46 3.97 -16.58
N THR A 86 -19.24 5.06 -16.68
CA THR A 86 -20.53 5.20 -15.98
C THR A 86 -21.53 4.12 -16.38
N CYS A 87 -21.66 3.83 -17.69
CA CYS A 87 -22.52 2.76 -18.16
C CYS A 87 -22.08 1.39 -17.63
N LEU A 88 -20.78 1.11 -17.62
CA LEU A 88 -20.23 -0.13 -17.07
C LEU A 88 -20.55 -0.27 -15.57
N CYS A 89 -20.32 0.78 -14.78
CA CYS A 89 -20.65 0.77 -13.36
C CYS A 89 -22.13 0.44 -13.12
N ASN A 90 -23.02 1.11 -13.84
CA ASN A 90 -24.45 0.88 -13.73
C ASN A 90 -24.85 -0.53 -14.11
N GLU A 91 -24.35 -1.04 -15.23
CA GLU A 91 -24.64 -2.40 -15.68
C GLU A 91 -24.20 -3.47 -14.68
N LEU A 92 -23.00 -3.32 -14.10
CA LEU A 92 -22.50 -4.23 -13.07
C LEU A 92 -23.34 -4.17 -11.79
N LEU A 93 -23.74 -2.96 -11.37
CA LEU A 93 -24.58 -2.73 -10.19
C LEU A 93 -26.01 -3.28 -10.38
N THR A 94 -26.66 -2.96 -11.50
CA THR A 94 -28.03 -3.40 -11.79
C THR A 94 -28.13 -4.91 -11.92
N LYS A 95 -27.11 -5.57 -12.46
CA LYS A 95 -27.08 -7.03 -12.63
C LYS A 95 -26.54 -7.78 -11.41
N ASP A 96 -26.05 -7.07 -10.38
CA ASP A 96 -25.41 -7.67 -9.21
C ASP A 96 -24.24 -8.63 -9.59
N VAL A 97 -23.40 -8.17 -10.53
CA VAL A 97 -22.27 -8.95 -11.06
C VAL A 97 -20.96 -8.20 -10.97
N ALA A 98 -19.88 -8.96 -10.82
CA ALA A 98 -18.50 -8.52 -10.95
C ALA A 98 -17.94 -8.92 -12.32
N LEU A 99 -17.10 -8.06 -12.90
CA LEU A 99 -16.40 -8.34 -14.15
C LEU A 99 -15.05 -9.02 -13.87
N LEU A 100 -14.90 -10.27 -14.31
CA LEU A 100 -13.64 -10.99 -14.27
C LEU A 100 -12.76 -10.55 -15.44
N THR A 101 -11.55 -10.15 -15.12
CA THR A 101 -10.53 -9.75 -16.08
C THR A 101 -9.25 -10.55 -15.91
N LYS A 102 -8.47 -10.63 -16.99
CA LYS A 102 -7.21 -11.34 -17.06
C LYS A 102 -6.12 -10.41 -17.55
N LEU A 103 -4.94 -10.50 -16.94
CA LEU A 103 -3.77 -9.74 -17.37
C LEU A 103 -3.30 -10.20 -18.75
N VAL A 104 -3.18 -9.25 -19.66
CA VAL A 104 -2.63 -9.45 -20.99
C VAL A 104 -1.31 -8.70 -21.10
N TYR A 105 -0.29 -9.41 -21.59
CA TYR A 105 0.96 -8.78 -21.95
C TYR A 105 0.88 -8.33 -23.42
N PRO A 106 1.28 -7.09 -23.75
CA PRO A 106 1.35 -6.69 -25.15
C PRO A 106 2.33 -7.62 -25.87
N SER A 107 1.90 -8.20 -27.00
CA SER A 107 2.78 -9.08 -27.79
C SER A 107 3.98 -8.26 -28.27
N VAL A 108 5.17 -8.82 -28.11
CA VAL A 108 6.46 -8.23 -28.49
C VAL A 108 6.39 -7.65 -29.91
N GLY A 109 6.32 -6.32 -29.98
CA GLY A 109 6.29 -5.55 -31.23
C GLY A 109 6.65 -4.08 -31.04
N SER A 110 6.50 -3.55 -29.82
CA SER A 110 6.77 -2.12 -29.58
C SER A 110 6.93 -1.78 -28.09
N GLN A 111 8.04 -2.19 -27.47
CA GLN A 111 8.57 -1.57 -26.23
C GLN A 111 10.10 -1.73 -26.13
N PRO A 112 10.81 -0.78 -25.48
CA PRO A 112 12.26 -0.63 -25.54
C PRO A 112 13.04 -1.64 -24.68
N LYS A 113 14.26 -1.92 -25.15
CA LYS A 113 15.22 -2.90 -24.62
C LYS A 113 15.83 -2.47 -23.28
N GLU A 114 15.23 -2.83 -22.16
CA GLU A 114 15.94 -2.90 -20.87
C GLU A 114 15.46 -4.10 -20.04
N TRP A 115 15.64 -5.30 -20.58
CA TRP A 115 16.00 -6.55 -19.87
C TRP A 115 15.94 -7.69 -20.89
N SER A 116 16.95 -7.76 -21.76
CA SER A 116 17.08 -8.86 -22.70
C SER A 116 18.41 -9.57 -22.46
N SER A 117 18.43 -10.42 -21.44
CA SER A 117 19.47 -11.42 -21.28
C SER A 117 18.98 -12.75 -21.82
N SER A 118 19.58 -13.15 -22.94
CA SER A 118 19.55 -14.47 -23.60
C SER A 118 18.36 -14.82 -24.50
N ARG A 119 18.70 -15.09 -25.77
CA ARG A 119 17.86 -15.75 -26.77
C ARG A 119 17.80 -17.24 -26.44
N THR A 120 16.76 -17.69 -25.77
CA THR A 120 16.27 -19.09 -25.82
C THR A 120 14.93 -19.11 -25.08
N SER A 121 13.88 -19.62 -25.74
CA SER A 121 12.55 -19.87 -25.16
C SER A 121 11.77 -18.61 -24.73
N GLN A 122 10.66 -18.33 -25.39
CA GLN A 122 9.71 -17.31 -24.95
C GLN A 122 9.25 -17.67 -23.53
N ALA A 123 9.80 -16.99 -22.50
CA ALA A 123 9.52 -17.33 -21.12
C ALA A 123 8.02 -17.21 -20.84
N ILE A 124 7.39 -18.33 -20.47
CA ILE A 124 5.96 -18.39 -20.16
C ILE A 124 5.74 -17.52 -18.92
N LYS A 125 5.10 -16.36 -19.08
CA LYS A 125 4.71 -15.50 -17.96
C LYS A 125 3.36 -15.95 -17.43
N PRO A 126 3.17 -16.06 -16.11
CA PRO A 126 1.87 -16.36 -15.55
C PRO A 126 0.90 -15.21 -15.80
N SER A 127 -0.39 -15.52 -15.93
CA SER A 127 -1.42 -14.52 -16.13
C SER A 127 -2.29 -14.46 -14.88
N GLY A 128 -2.28 -13.31 -14.21
CA GLY A 128 -3.16 -13.08 -13.06
C GLY A 128 -4.56 -12.66 -13.49
N TYR A 129 -5.49 -12.87 -12.56
CA TYR A 129 -6.89 -12.49 -12.71
C TYR A 129 -7.22 -11.38 -11.73
N PHE A 130 -8.06 -10.46 -12.18
CA PHE A 130 -8.54 -9.34 -11.38
C PHE A 130 -10.04 -9.23 -11.55
N VAL A 131 -10.73 -8.83 -10.49
CA VAL A 131 -12.18 -8.69 -10.48
C VAL A 131 -12.53 -7.23 -10.25
N LEU A 132 -13.35 -6.69 -11.14
CA LEU A 132 -13.92 -5.35 -11.05
C LEU A 132 -15.34 -5.49 -10.48
N MET A 133 -15.58 -4.86 -9.34
CA MET A 133 -16.84 -4.90 -8.62
C MET A 133 -17.41 -3.49 -8.52
N PRO A 134 -18.72 -3.30 -8.67
CA PRO A 134 -19.33 -2.03 -8.32
C PRO A 134 -19.13 -1.78 -6.83
N SER A 135 -18.70 -0.57 -6.47
CA SER A 135 -18.64 -0.13 -5.08
C SER A 135 -20.07 0.12 -4.62
N GLU A 136 -20.54 -0.72 -3.71
CA GLU A 136 -21.80 -0.48 -3.03
C GLU A 136 -21.60 0.62 -1.99
N ASN A 137 -21.60 1.88 -2.41
CA ASN A 137 -21.87 2.95 -1.48
C ASN A 137 -23.38 2.94 -1.15
N ARG A 138 -23.80 1.95 -0.35
CA ARG A 138 -25.16 1.78 0.16
C ARG A 138 -25.44 2.67 1.37
N TYR A 139 -24.59 3.65 1.67
CA TYR A 139 -25.03 4.76 2.51
C TYR A 139 -26.13 5.49 1.74
N LYS A 140 -27.39 5.15 2.04
CA LYS A 140 -28.52 6.08 1.96
C LYS A 140 -28.21 7.21 2.93
N THR A 141 -27.23 8.04 2.59
CA THR A 141 -27.00 9.28 3.31
C THR A 141 -28.25 10.10 3.04
N PHE A 142 -28.96 10.39 4.13
CA PHE A 142 -30.10 11.28 4.25
C PHE A 142 -30.22 12.25 3.07
N GLU A 143 -31.42 12.29 2.47
CA GLU A 143 -31.84 13.24 1.44
C GLU A 143 -31.35 14.66 1.74
N LEU A 144 -30.19 15.01 1.20
CA LEU A 144 -29.77 16.39 1.04
C LEU A 144 -29.22 16.53 -0.37
N GLN A 145 -30.17 16.60 -1.31
CA GLN A 145 -30.20 17.54 -2.42
C GLN A 145 -28.93 17.78 -3.26
N PHE A 146 -28.00 16.82 -3.32
CA PHE A 146 -27.00 16.73 -4.37
C PHE A 146 -26.93 15.28 -4.84
N GLN A 147 -27.57 15.02 -5.97
CA GLN A 147 -27.68 13.73 -6.64
C GLN A 147 -26.34 13.33 -7.31
N PHE A 148 -25.24 13.38 -6.56
CA PHE A 148 -23.94 12.87 -6.98
C PHE A 148 -23.83 11.41 -6.54
N LYS A 149 -24.49 10.52 -7.27
CA LYS A 149 -24.26 9.07 -7.15
C LYS A 149 -22.85 8.80 -7.71
N VAL A 150 -21.84 8.74 -6.84
CA VAL A 150 -20.48 8.40 -7.26
C VAL A 150 -20.40 6.89 -7.49
N GLU A 151 -20.62 6.50 -8.74
CA GLU A 151 -20.48 5.13 -9.20
C GLU A 151 -18.99 4.80 -9.35
N SER A 152 -18.43 4.18 -8.32
CA SER A 152 -17.05 3.72 -8.33
C SER A 152 -16.98 2.22 -8.62
N ILE A 153 -15.95 1.79 -9.35
CA ILE A 153 -15.59 0.38 -9.48
C ILE A 153 -14.38 0.11 -8.60
N LEU A 154 -14.47 -0.95 -7.80
CA LEU A 154 -13.36 -1.50 -7.05
C LEU A 154 -12.69 -2.59 -7.88
N VAL A 155 -11.37 -2.59 -7.94
CA VAL A 155 -10.59 -3.69 -8.50
C VAL A 155 -9.84 -4.41 -7.39
N LYS A 156 -9.89 -5.75 -7.42
CA LYS A 156 -9.14 -6.63 -6.52
C LYS A 156 -8.45 -7.76 -7.28
N SER A 157 -7.37 -8.28 -6.71
CA SER A 157 -6.65 -9.45 -7.23
C SER A 157 -7.37 -10.75 -6.88
N VAL A 158 -7.37 -11.70 -7.81
CA VAL A 158 -7.98 -13.02 -7.60
C VAL A 158 -6.90 -14.08 -7.39
N ILE A 159 -7.08 -14.91 -6.37
CA ILE A 159 -6.19 -16.00 -6.04
C ILE A 159 -6.31 -17.08 -7.12
N SER A 160 -5.18 -17.42 -7.73
CA SER A 160 -5.09 -18.59 -8.61
C SER A 160 -4.84 -19.86 -7.78
N ARG A 161 -5.25 -21.02 -8.29
CA ARG A 161 -5.15 -22.30 -7.57
C ARG A 161 -3.73 -22.58 -7.05
N GLU A 162 -2.73 -22.18 -7.80
CA GLU A 162 -1.30 -22.36 -7.51
C GLU A 162 -0.83 -21.52 -6.31
N LEU A 163 -1.58 -20.49 -5.93
CA LEU A 163 -1.33 -19.67 -4.74
C LEU A 163 -2.04 -20.21 -3.49
N LEU A 164 -2.95 -21.17 -3.64
CA LEU A 164 -3.59 -21.83 -2.52
C LEU A 164 -2.66 -22.89 -1.95
N ILE A 165 -2.51 -22.88 -0.62
CA ILE A 165 -1.78 -23.93 0.07
C ILE A 165 -2.71 -25.16 0.08
N PRO A 166 -2.22 -26.38 -0.21
CA PRO A 166 -3.01 -27.58 -0.11
C PRO A 166 -3.65 -27.68 1.27
N PHE A 167 -4.98 -27.69 1.31
CA PHE A 167 -5.75 -27.91 2.53
C PHE A 167 -6.48 -29.24 2.40
N ILE A 168 -6.10 -30.20 3.24
CA ILE A 168 -6.83 -31.47 3.38
C ILE A 168 -7.65 -31.31 4.65
N ALA A 169 -8.88 -30.82 4.51
CA ALA A 169 -9.86 -31.00 5.58
C ALA A 169 -10.26 -32.47 5.60
N ALA A 170 -10.18 -33.11 6.77
CA ALA A 170 -10.96 -34.31 6.99
C ALA A 170 -12.45 -33.91 6.84
N PRO A 171 -13.28 -34.71 6.15
CA PRO A 171 -14.72 -34.47 6.13
C PRO A 171 -15.24 -34.64 7.58
N SER A 172 -15.43 -33.50 8.25
CA SER A 172 -16.01 -33.43 9.58
C SER A 172 -17.53 -33.39 9.41
N GLU A 173 -18.17 -34.56 9.52
CA GLU A 173 -19.57 -34.68 9.95
C GLU A 173 -19.63 -34.75 11.49
N GLU A 174 -18.81 -33.96 12.19
CA GLU A 174 -18.85 -33.95 13.65
C GLU A 174 -20.08 -33.16 14.11
N LYS A 175 -21.01 -33.87 14.76
CA LYS A 175 -22.08 -33.24 15.54
C LYS A 175 -21.45 -32.18 16.45
N LEU A 176 -21.85 -30.93 16.24
CA LEU A 176 -21.45 -29.80 17.09
C LEU A 176 -21.71 -30.17 18.56
N ASP A 177 -20.66 -30.20 19.37
CA ASP A 177 -20.78 -30.43 20.80
C ASP A 177 -21.47 -29.22 21.44
N GLU A 178 -22.71 -29.41 21.90
CA GLU A 178 -23.50 -28.35 22.52
C GLU A 178 -22.88 -27.85 23.83
N VAL A 179 -22.06 -28.66 24.52
CA VAL A 179 -21.32 -28.23 25.71
C VAL A 179 -20.20 -27.26 25.31
N ALA A 180 -19.42 -27.59 24.29
CA ALA A 180 -18.40 -26.69 23.76
C ALA A 180 -19.02 -25.37 23.26
N LYS A 181 -20.15 -25.43 22.55
CA LYS A 181 -20.88 -24.25 22.08
C LYS A 181 -21.36 -23.36 23.23
N MET A 182 -21.98 -23.95 24.26
CA MET A 182 -22.46 -23.21 25.43
C MET A 182 -21.28 -22.56 26.18
N ARG A 183 -20.14 -23.25 26.27
CA ARG A 183 -18.92 -22.72 26.88
C ARG A 183 -18.37 -21.53 26.09
N VAL A 184 -18.28 -21.64 24.76
CA VAL A 184 -17.81 -20.55 23.89
C VAL A 184 -18.75 -19.35 23.95
N GLN A 185 -20.07 -19.56 23.93
CA GLN A 185 -21.06 -18.49 24.10
C GLN A 185 -20.92 -17.78 25.44
N SER A 186 -20.74 -18.55 26.52
CA SER A 186 -20.53 -17.98 27.85
C SER A 186 -19.23 -17.16 27.90
N SER A 187 -18.14 -17.64 27.28
CA SER A 187 -16.89 -16.88 27.19
C SER A 187 -17.01 -15.62 26.33
N LEU A 188 -17.72 -15.68 25.20
CA LEU A 188 -17.95 -14.52 24.34
C LEU A 188 -18.84 -13.46 25.00
N SER A 189 -19.78 -13.88 25.86
CA SER A 189 -20.63 -12.95 26.62
C SER A 189 -19.87 -12.12 27.66
N MET A 190 -18.65 -12.54 28.02
CA MET A 190 -17.75 -11.79 28.91
C MET A 190 -16.86 -10.79 28.16
N VAL A 191 -16.84 -10.83 26.82
CA VAL A 191 -16.04 -9.92 25.99
C VAL A 191 -16.91 -8.71 25.64
N GLU A 192 -16.40 -7.51 25.94
CA GLU A 192 -17.08 -6.26 25.58
C GLU A 192 -17.19 -6.14 24.06
N THR A 193 -18.40 -5.89 23.58
CA THR A 193 -18.65 -5.62 22.17
C THR A 193 -18.43 -4.14 21.91
N ILE A 194 -17.41 -3.82 21.12
CA ILE A 194 -17.11 -2.45 20.71
C ILE A 194 -17.94 -2.17 19.45
N GLU A 195 -18.90 -1.24 19.55
CA GLU A 195 -19.78 -0.88 18.43
C GLU A 195 -19.02 -0.09 17.34
N ASP A 196 -18.16 0.84 17.75
CA ASP A 196 -17.36 1.68 16.86
C ASP A 196 -15.86 1.53 17.15
N PHE A 197 -15.18 0.70 16.38
CA PHE A 197 -13.72 0.60 16.42
C PHE A 197 -13.09 1.55 15.41
N ASN A 198 -12.57 2.69 15.89
CA ASN A 198 -11.77 3.59 15.06
C ASN A 198 -10.27 3.37 15.33
N PRO A 199 -9.54 2.70 14.43
CA PRO A 199 -8.12 2.39 14.62
C PRO A 199 -7.23 3.65 14.72
N LEU A 200 -7.71 4.83 14.28
CA LEU A 200 -6.96 6.08 14.40
C LEU A 200 -6.82 6.58 15.85
N TYR A 201 -7.72 6.16 16.74
CA TYR A 201 -7.66 6.51 18.16
C TYR A 201 -6.89 5.47 18.99
N HIS A 202 -6.44 4.38 18.37
CA HIS A 202 -5.68 3.35 19.05
C HIS A 202 -4.19 3.49 18.78
N GLU A 203 -3.41 3.69 19.84
CA GLU A 203 -1.96 3.72 19.77
C GLU A 203 -1.42 2.29 19.65
N SER A 204 -0.89 1.95 18.47
CA SER A 204 -0.26 0.64 18.22
C SER A 204 1.15 0.50 18.81
N GLY A 205 1.68 1.55 19.45
CA GLY A 205 3.08 1.62 19.90
C GLY A 205 4.11 1.69 18.75
N LEU A 206 3.66 1.72 17.48
CA LEU A 206 4.53 1.74 16.31
C LEU A 206 5.51 2.91 16.35
N TRP A 207 5.04 4.10 16.73
CA TRP A 207 5.89 5.28 16.83
C TRP A 207 7.02 5.12 17.83
N ASP A 208 6.76 4.48 18.97
CA ASP A 208 7.80 4.26 19.98
C ASP A 208 8.80 3.21 19.53
N ALA A 209 8.32 2.11 18.92
CA ALA A 209 9.20 1.13 18.29
C ALA A 209 10.09 1.75 17.20
N LEU A 210 9.53 2.61 16.34
CA LEU A 210 10.27 3.32 15.31
C LEU A 210 11.27 4.30 15.90
N LYS A 211 10.92 5.08 16.94
CA LYS A 211 11.87 5.97 17.65
C LYS A 211 13.08 5.20 18.19
N HIS A 212 12.86 3.99 18.72
CA HIS A 212 13.93 3.12 19.22
C HIS A 212 14.84 2.58 18.11
N ILE A 213 14.34 2.41 16.89
CA ILE A 213 15.09 1.89 15.73
C ILE A 213 15.74 3.01 14.91
N SER A 214 15.08 4.16 14.76
CA SER A 214 15.50 5.27 13.87
C SER A 214 16.67 6.08 14.41
N LEU A 215 16.97 5.96 15.71
CA LEU A 215 18.09 6.61 16.35
C LEU A 215 19.25 5.62 16.47
N PRO A 216 20.30 5.68 15.63
CA PRO A 216 21.49 4.92 15.90
C PRO A 216 22.02 5.35 17.27
N LYS A 217 22.23 4.42 18.20
CA LYS A 217 22.73 4.71 19.58
C LYS A 217 23.90 5.69 19.53
N SER A 218 24.79 5.52 18.55
CA SER A 218 25.94 6.40 18.29
C SER A 218 25.59 7.87 17.96
N ALA A 219 24.46 8.18 17.33
CA ALA A 219 24.04 9.55 17.07
C ALA A 219 23.41 10.21 18.30
N VAL A 220 22.64 9.45 19.09
CA VAL A 220 22.09 9.92 20.37
C VAL A 220 23.21 10.19 21.37
N ASP A 221 24.15 9.25 21.49
CA ASP A 221 25.32 9.38 22.37
C ASP A 221 26.20 10.57 21.94
N ARG A 222 26.44 10.74 20.64
CA ARG A 222 27.17 11.91 20.11
C ARG A 222 26.44 13.23 20.38
N ALA A 223 25.12 13.27 20.21
CA ALA A 223 24.33 14.47 20.53
C ALA A 223 24.37 14.80 22.02
N LEU A 224 24.29 13.80 22.90
CA LEU A 224 24.37 13.97 24.35
C LEU A 224 25.76 14.47 24.80
N ILE A 225 26.83 13.89 24.22
CA ILE A 225 28.22 14.31 24.46
C ILE A 225 28.44 15.75 23.98
N ASN A 226 27.94 16.10 22.80
CA ASN A 226 28.05 17.45 22.25
C ASN A 226 27.28 18.48 23.08
N ARG A 227 26.10 18.12 23.60
CA ARG A 227 25.33 18.98 24.52
C ARG A 227 26.08 19.21 25.82
N LYS A 228 26.68 18.18 26.42
CA LYS A 228 27.52 18.32 27.62
C LYS A 228 28.76 19.20 27.37
N LYS A 229 29.42 19.04 26.21
CA LYS A 229 30.56 19.89 25.82
C LYS A 229 30.16 21.35 25.60
N ALA A 230 29.00 21.61 24.98
CA ALA A 230 28.51 22.96 24.76
C ALA A 230 28.20 23.69 26.09
N VAL A 231 27.61 23.00 27.07
CA VAL A 231 27.39 23.54 28.42
C VAL A 231 28.71 23.84 29.14
N LEU A 232 29.71 22.96 29.01
CA LEU A 232 31.04 23.19 29.59
C LEU A 232 31.79 24.37 28.94
N LEU A 233 31.58 24.63 27.64
CA LEU A 233 32.17 25.76 26.94
C LEU A 233 31.49 27.09 27.30
N GLN A 234 30.18 27.09 27.56
CA GLN A 234 29.45 28.27 28.04
C GLN A 234 29.83 28.64 29.49
N ASN A 235 30.27 27.66 30.30
CA ASN A 235 30.67 27.87 31.69
C ASN A 235 32.18 28.14 31.88
N LYS A 236 32.97 28.35 30.81
CA LYS A 236 34.38 28.75 30.96
C LYS A 236 34.49 30.26 31.22
N PRO A 237 35.07 30.71 32.34
CA PRO A 237 35.33 32.13 32.57
C PRO A 237 36.39 32.67 31.60
N ASN A 238 36.11 33.82 30.98
CA ASN A 238 36.98 34.51 30.01
C ASN A 238 38.34 34.88 30.63
N SER A 239 39.42 34.21 30.23
CA SER A 239 40.78 34.40 30.76
C SER A 239 41.64 35.39 29.93
N TRP A 240 41.08 36.54 29.53
CA TRP A 240 41.80 37.55 28.72
C TRP A 240 42.23 38.81 29.50
N VAL A 241 42.32 38.74 30.83
CA VAL A 241 42.88 39.84 31.63
C VAL A 241 44.07 39.31 32.43
N GLN A 242 45.27 39.35 31.83
CA GLN A 242 46.57 39.58 32.50
C GLN A 242 47.72 39.40 31.49
N ALA A 243 48.01 40.45 30.73
CA ALA A 243 49.28 40.60 30.01
C ALA A 243 49.58 42.08 29.78
N PHE A 244 49.70 42.86 30.86
CA PHE A 244 50.32 44.18 30.82
C PHE A 244 51.12 44.38 32.11
N ASN A 245 52.40 44.01 32.06
CA ASN A 245 53.40 44.54 32.97
C ASN A 245 54.56 45.09 32.12
N PRO A 246 54.86 46.40 32.18
CA PRO A 246 55.95 47.01 31.43
C PRO A 246 57.33 46.67 32.04
N PRO A 247 58.40 46.59 31.24
CA PRO A 247 59.74 46.24 31.71
C PRO A 247 60.45 47.41 32.42
N ALA A 248 61.14 47.10 33.52
CA ALA A 248 61.92 48.06 34.31
C ALA A 248 63.35 48.27 33.76
N SER A 249 63.71 49.54 33.65
CA SER A 249 65.02 50.24 33.57
C SER A 249 66.35 49.46 33.72
N LYS A 250 67.39 49.91 32.99
CA LYS A 250 68.44 50.82 33.52
C LYS A 250 69.48 51.22 32.47
N SER A 251 69.97 52.45 32.61
CA SER A 251 70.99 53.13 31.79
C SER A 251 72.39 52.56 32.01
N SER A 252 73.23 52.72 30.97
CA SER A 252 74.67 52.49 30.99
C SER A 252 75.42 53.57 31.76
N LYS A 253 76.65 53.23 32.13
CA LYS A 253 77.71 54.13 32.63
C LYS A 253 77.94 55.33 31.72
#